data_AF-A0A536T936-F1
#
_entry.id   AF-A0A536T936-F1
#
_cell.length_a   1.000
_cell.length_b   1.000
_cell.length_c   1.000
_cell.angle_alpha   90.00
_cell.angle_beta   90.00
_cell.angle_gamma   90.00
#
_symmetry.space_group_name_H-M   'P 1'
#
loop_
_entity.id
_entity.type
_entity.pdbx_description
1 polymer ?
#
loop_
_entity_poly.entity_id
_entity_poly.type
_entity_poly.pdbx_seq_one_letter_code
_entity_poly.pdbx_strand_id
1 'polypeptide(L)'
;MIRNHHRFDMKAWLAKAPIRITALTDSSALSRQRVRRTDWVILGLLVLLACVVRLIFYTGPMGSDDVIYTQMAVAILHGDWSVGNYVGALRYGINLPVAALMALFGTSEFNANLWALLCALGEVATVFVLARSLWGRSAAILAALVLALLPLHVNTSGRLLADTPLTFFTTLCFALFFYAERGRSRALYLAAGLALGAVYWIKESVAVLILPVFLVYALAIYTFRREWIWTMAGALAMLALNLELMWWISGDPWLVFRATSGSVHKLDTRTDAQTSPAYYFRYLFLDGRHTWLMPFLTVGGIWAWWRSKPVRDGNTGYIVLWALGLLLILSFAVVSFSPFRFIPKQTNYMQIFAAPFSLLAGYWLASRLRRRWAVAAMLLLVAGSLLLSAMEQQGIRVFVANSRAALAFQAAHPDVPVYGSVQAENLSSMLSALDGNWPSRPAIRPLTEASNGRVFATTSGGPAEEMRPAAYAIVDLETLSWGNTGEARVSDVPACWRQKEVLVPQGFGFGREVLRILRNLAAIVMPEGLARKASQATDPYYAPRPATVYEIPTACALRPQVS
;
A
#
# COMPACT_ATOMS: atom_id res chain seq x y z
N MET A 1 35.22 -32.41 44.57
CA MET A 1 35.23 -30.95 44.33
C MET A 1 34.61 -30.67 42.97
N ILE A 2 33.92 -29.54 42.81
CA ILE A 2 33.18 -29.08 41.61
C ILE A 2 31.72 -29.54 41.55
N ARG A 3 30.84 -28.70 42.12
CA ARG A 3 29.49 -28.43 41.57
C ARG A 3 28.89 -27.17 42.19
N ASN A 4 29.55 -26.02 41.99
CA ASN A 4 28.87 -24.72 42.11
C ASN A 4 28.22 -24.39 40.77
N HIS A 5 26.98 -24.85 40.57
CA HIS A 5 26.11 -24.25 39.56
C HIS A 5 25.65 -22.89 40.09
N HIS A 6 26.40 -21.84 39.78
CA HIS A 6 25.85 -20.49 39.82
C HIS A 6 24.67 -20.46 38.84
N ARG A 7 23.43 -20.53 39.37
CA ARG A 7 22.25 -20.11 38.62
C ARG A 7 22.52 -18.68 38.18
N PHE A 8 22.66 -18.47 36.88
CA PHE A 8 22.74 -17.13 36.31
C PHE A 8 21.46 -16.40 36.68
N ASP A 9 21.55 -15.52 37.68
CA ASP A 9 20.45 -14.65 38.07
C ASP A 9 20.33 -13.54 37.04
N MET A 10 19.57 -13.86 36.00
CA MET A 10 19.28 -12.97 34.89
C MET A 10 18.69 -11.64 35.40
N LYS A 11 17.93 -11.62 36.51
CA LYS A 11 17.41 -10.38 37.09
C LYS A 11 18.52 -9.50 37.67
N ALA A 12 19.51 -10.08 38.35
CA ALA A 12 20.66 -9.35 38.90
C ALA A 12 21.62 -8.83 37.82
N TRP A 13 21.83 -9.60 36.74
CA TRP A 13 22.64 -9.16 35.60
C TRP A 13 21.95 -8.04 34.81
N LEU A 14 20.64 -8.15 34.57
CA LEU A 14 19.84 -7.14 33.87
C LEU A 14 19.58 -5.87 34.71
N ALA A 15 19.60 -5.97 36.05
CA ALA A 15 19.53 -4.80 36.93
C ALA A 15 20.68 -3.81 36.73
N LYS A 16 21.82 -4.28 36.18
CA LYS A 16 23.01 -3.51 35.81
C LYS A 16 22.98 -2.97 34.37
N ALA A 17 21.92 -3.25 33.59
CA ALA A 17 21.81 -2.75 32.23
C ALA A 17 21.76 -1.20 32.22
N PRO A 18 22.58 -0.52 31.40
CA PRO A 18 22.76 0.94 31.44
C PRO A 18 21.52 1.74 30.96
N ILE A 19 20.47 1.06 30.48
CA ILE A 19 19.24 1.68 29.98
C ILE A 19 18.04 0.98 30.64
N ARG A 20 17.37 1.67 31.57
CA ARG A 20 16.05 1.27 32.07
C ARG A 20 14.96 2.06 31.34
N ILE A 21 14.12 1.36 30.58
CA ILE A 21 12.82 1.89 30.14
C ILE A 21 11.86 1.61 31.30
N THR A 22 11.18 2.63 31.80
CA THR A 22 10.15 2.43 32.82
C THR A 22 8.99 1.64 32.22
N ALA A 23 8.37 0.74 33.00
CA ALA A 23 7.12 0.12 32.58
C ALA A 23 6.10 1.22 32.24
N LEU A 24 5.16 0.92 31.34
CA LEU A 24 4.06 1.84 31.04
C LEU A 24 3.40 2.27 32.34
N THR A 25 3.35 3.58 32.56
CA THR A 25 2.94 4.14 33.86
C THR A 25 1.42 4.12 34.01
N ASP A 26 0.95 3.55 35.13
CA ASP A 26 -0.44 3.64 35.57
C ASP A 26 -0.78 5.12 35.84
N SER A 27 -1.76 5.63 35.12
CA SER A 27 -1.98 7.08 34.97
C SER A 27 -2.90 7.67 36.01
N SER A 28 -2.44 7.83 37.24
CA SER A 28 -3.04 8.84 38.12
C SER A 28 -2.72 10.27 37.64
N ALA A 29 -1.59 10.48 36.96
CA ALA A 29 -1.15 11.80 36.47
C ALA A 29 -1.68 12.18 35.06
N LEU A 30 -1.80 11.21 34.13
CA LEU A 30 -2.30 11.46 32.76
C LEU A 30 -3.83 11.32 32.65
N SER A 31 -4.52 10.72 33.62
CA SER A 31 -5.98 10.64 33.70
C SER A 31 -6.67 12.00 33.88
N ARG A 32 -5.91 13.08 34.15
CA ARG A 32 -6.46 14.43 34.31
C ARG A 32 -6.78 15.15 32.99
N GLN A 33 -6.35 14.65 31.84
CA GLN A 33 -6.74 15.26 30.55
C GLN A 33 -7.98 14.59 29.98
N ARG A 34 -9.15 14.81 30.61
CA ARG A 34 -10.45 14.43 30.03
C ARG A 34 -10.52 14.86 28.57
N VAL A 35 -10.90 13.92 27.69
CA VAL A 35 -11.20 14.23 26.29
C VAL A 35 -12.33 15.26 26.29
N ARG A 36 -12.05 16.45 25.78
CA ARG A 36 -13.05 17.53 25.72
C ARG A 36 -13.88 17.38 24.46
N ARG A 37 -15.10 17.93 24.42
CA ARG A 37 -15.89 18.02 23.18
C ARG A 37 -15.08 18.65 22.03
N THR A 38 -14.23 19.62 22.34
CA THR A 38 -13.33 20.25 21.36
C THR A 38 -12.35 19.25 20.73
N ASP A 39 -11.90 18.22 21.46
CA ASP A 39 -10.97 17.21 20.93
C ASP A 39 -11.66 16.37 19.83
N TRP A 40 -12.95 16.06 20.00
CA TRP A 40 -13.75 15.36 18.99
C TRP A 40 -14.01 16.22 17.75
N VAL A 41 -14.27 17.52 17.92
CA VAL A 41 -14.39 18.46 16.79
C VAL A 41 -13.09 18.52 16.00
N ILE A 42 -11.95 18.64 16.69
CA ILE A 42 -10.62 18.66 16.06
C ILE A 42 -10.36 17.35 15.30
N LEU A 43 -10.69 16.21 15.90
CA LEU A 43 -10.59 14.91 15.24
C LEU A 43 -11.43 14.86 13.97
N GLY A 44 -12.69 15.30 14.04
CA GLY A 44 -13.59 15.37 12.88
C GLY A 44 -13.03 16.25 11.75
N LEU A 45 -12.47 17.41 12.08
CA LEU A 45 -11.83 18.30 11.10
C LEU A 45 -10.57 17.67 10.47
N LEU A 46 -9.77 16.96 11.25
CA LEU A 46 -8.56 16.28 10.75
C LEU A 46 -8.92 15.10 9.84
N VAL A 47 -9.94 14.32 10.20
CA VAL A 47 -10.45 13.24 9.35
C VAL A 47 -11.08 13.79 8.07
N LEU A 48 -11.82 14.89 8.16
CA LEU A 48 -12.37 15.58 6.99
C LEU A 48 -11.26 16.08 6.07
N LEU A 49 -10.24 16.75 6.61
CA LEU A 49 -9.07 17.19 5.84
C LEU A 49 -8.37 16.00 5.16
N ALA A 50 -8.14 14.92 5.91
CA ALA A 50 -7.54 13.69 5.39
C ALA A 50 -8.37 13.10 4.24
N CYS A 51 -9.70 13.10 4.37
CA CYS A 51 -10.62 12.65 3.33
C CYS A 51 -10.53 13.55 2.08
N VAL A 52 -10.64 14.87 2.24
CA VAL A 52 -10.56 15.83 1.13
C VAL A 52 -9.25 15.70 0.36
N VAL A 53 -8.11 15.60 1.04
CA VAL A 53 -6.79 15.42 0.41
C VAL A 53 -6.75 14.13 -0.42
N ARG A 54 -7.33 13.03 0.08
CA ARG A 54 -7.38 11.73 -0.63
C ARG A 54 -8.32 11.75 -1.83
N LEU A 55 -9.42 12.50 -1.76
CA LEU A 55 -10.32 12.68 -2.89
C LEU A 55 -9.68 13.54 -3.99
N ILE A 56 -8.98 14.62 -3.63
CA ILE A 56 -8.23 15.45 -4.59
C ILE A 56 -7.15 14.63 -5.28
N PHE A 57 -6.38 13.86 -4.51
CA PHE A 57 -5.26 13.04 -5.01
C PHE A 57 -5.63 11.59 -5.29
N TYR A 58 -6.90 11.30 -5.56
CA TYR A 58 -7.36 9.95 -5.86
C TYR A 58 -6.67 9.38 -7.11
N THR A 59 -5.97 8.26 -6.95
CA THR A 59 -5.14 7.65 -7.99
C THR A 59 -5.91 6.67 -8.86
N GLY A 60 -6.86 5.93 -8.29
CA GLY A 60 -7.67 4.96 -9.03
C GLY A 60 -6.91 3.66 -9.32
N PRO A 61 -7.55 2.72 -10.02
CA PRO A 61 -6.95 1.41 -10.28
C PRO A 61 -5.70 1.54 -11.15
N MET A 62 -4.66 0.84 -10.72
CA MET A 62 -3.39 0.70 -11.42
C MET A 62 -3.40 -0.53 -12.34
N GLY A 63 -4.19 -1.57 -12.05
CA GLY A 63 -4.24 -2.81 -12.84
C GLY A 63 -3.18 -3.85 -12.45
N SER A 64 -2.91 -3.95 -11.15
CA SER A 64 -2.05 -4.93 -10.50
C SER A 64 -2.87 -5.77 -9.49
N ASP A 65 -2.53 -5.71 -8.20
CA ASP A 65 -3.22 -6.44 -7.12
C ASP A 65 -4.71 -6.05 -6.98
N ASP A 66 -5.04 -4.80 -7.29
CA ASP A 66 -6.39 -4.23 -7.24
C ASP A 66 -7.38 -4.94 -8.18
N VAL A 67 -6.91 -5.47 -9.30
CA VAL A 67 -7.73 -6.28 -10.23
C VAL A 67 -8.23 -7.53 -9.54
N ILE A 68 -7.32 -8.28 -8.91
CA ILE A 68 -7.65 -9.54 -8.25
C ILE A 68 -8.59 -9.28 -7.07
N TYR A 69 -8.32 -8.28 -6.23
CA TYR A 69 -9.19 -7.99 -5.08
C TYR A 69 -10.60 -7.58 -5.53
N THR A 70 -10.70 -6.79 -6.61
CA THR A 70 -11.98 -6.37 -7.17
C THR A 70 -12.74 -7.55 -7.74
N GLN A 71 -12.07 -8.39 -8.54
CA GLN A 71 -12.69 -9.59 -9.12
C GLN A 71 -13.16 -10.57 -8.06
N MET A 72 -12.38 -10.81 -7.01
CA MET A 72 -12.79 -11.67 -5.90
C MET A 72 -13.95 -11.09 -5.12
N ALA A 73 -13.99 -9.76 -4.93
CA ALA A 73 -15.16 -9.13 -4.31
C ALA A 73 -16.42 -9.30 -5.16
N VAL A 74 -16.32 -9.14 -6.49
CA VAL A 74 -17.44 -9.37 -7.43
C VAL A 74 -17.86 -10.83 -7.45
N ALA A 75 -16.91 -11.77 -7.41
CA ALA A 75 -17.19 -13.22 -7.34
C ALA A 75 -18.04 -13.55 -6.10
N ILE A 76 -17.65 -13.03 -4.93
CA ILE A 76 -18.38 -13.19 -3.67
C ILE A 76 -19.81 -12.66 -3.79
N LEU A 77 -20.03 -11.52 -4.45
CA LEU A 77 -21.37 -10.97 -4.69
C LEU A 77 -22.26 -11.88 -5.55
N HIS A 78 -21.67 -12.64 -6.46
CA HIS A 78 -22.37 -13.60 -7.31
C HIS A 78 -22.50 -15.00 -6.66
N GLY A 79 -22.04 -15.16 -5.42
CA GLY A 79 -22.02 -16.46 -4.73
C GLY A 79 -20.95 -17.42 -5.26
N ASP A 80 -19.99 -16.91 -6.05
CA ASP A 80 -18.86 -17.67 -6.56
C ASP A 80 -17.70 -17.62 -5.54
N TRP A 81 -17.45 -18.75 -4.89
CA TRP A 81 -16.37 -18.96 -3.93
C TRP A 81 -15.24 -19.82 -4.50
N SER A 82 -15.13 -19.88 -5.84
CA SER A 82 -14.08 -20.65 -6.51
C SER A 82 -12.69 -20.20 -6.05
N VAL A 83 -11.84 -21.18 -5.81
CA VAL A 83 -10.56 -20.98 -5.13
C VAL A 83 -9.44 -20.92 -6.17
N GLY A 84 -8.74 -19.79 -6.21
CA GLY A 84 -7.48 -19.65 -6.96
C GLY A 84 -6.26 -20.02 -6.11
N ASN A 85 -5.19 -20.50 -6.75
CA ASN A 85 -3.91 -20.80 -6.09
C ASN A 85 -3.02 -19.55 -5.87
N TYR A 86 -3.48 -18.36 -6.26
CA TYR A 86 -2.76 -17.11 -6.08
C TYR A 86 -3.05 -16.51 -4.71
N VAL A 87 -1.99 -16.22 -3.92
CA VAL A 87 -2.13 -15.74 -2.54
C VAL A 87 -2.96 -14.46 -2.41
N GLY A 88 -2.94 -13.57 -3.41
CA GLY A 88 -3.77 -12.36 -3.40
C GLY A 88 -5.27 -12.66 -3.44
N ALA A 89 -5.69 -13.74 -4.11
CA ALA A 89 -7.09 -14.14 -4.16
C ALA A 89 -7.60 -14.65 -2.80
N LEU A 90 -6.71 -15.07 -1.91
CA LEU A 90 -7.04 -15.61 -0.59
C LEU A 90 -7.04 -14.56 0.53
N ARG A 91 -6.84 -13.28 0.20
CA ARG A 91 -6.83 -12.16 1.15
C ARG A 91 -8.26 -11.73 1.50
N TYR A 92 -8.99 -12.58 2.21
CA TYR A 92 -10.39 -12.31 2.60
C TYR A 92 -10.55 -11.14 3.57
N GLY A 93 -9.47 -10.68 4.23
CA GLY A 93 -9.44 -9.39 4.94
C GLY A 93 -9.52 -8.15 4.03
N ILE A 94 -9.40 -8.35 2.71
CA ILE A 94 -9.62 -7.35 1.67
C ILE A 94 -10.92 -7.65 0.92
N ASN A 95 -11.08 -8.88 0.43
CA ASN A 95 -12.17 -9.23 -0.47
C ASN A 95 -13.55 -9.10 0.20
N LEU A 96 -13.71 -9.54 1.46
CA LEU A 96 -15.01 -9.50 2.15
C LEU A 96 -15.48 -8.06 2.45
N PRO A 97 -14.67 -7.17 3.04
CA PRO A 97 -15.09 -5.77 3.23
C PRO A 97 -15.39 -5.05 1.92
N VAL A 98 -14.62 -5.32 0.86
CA VAL A 98 -14.87 -4.71 -0.47
C VAL A 98 -16.19 -5.20 -1.04
N ALA A 99 -16.46 -6.51 -1.01
CA ALA A 99 -17.74 -7.06 -1.44
C ALA A 99 -18.91 -6.47 -0.64
N ALA A 100 -18.78 -6.37 0.68
CA ALA A 100 -19.82 -5.78 1.53
C ALA A 100 -20.12 -4.31 1.16
N LEU A 101 -19.09 -3.50 0.90
CA LEU A 101 -19.27 -2.10 0.50
C LEU A 101 -19.88 -1.98 -0.89
N MET A 102 -19.51 -2.85 -1.83
CA MET A 102 -20.14 -2.91 -3.15
C MET A 102 -21.60 -3.37 -3.08
N ALA A 103 -21.94 -4.31 -2.19
CA ALA A 103 -23.33 -4.71 -1.96
C ALA A 103 -24.19 -3.55 -1.45
N LEU A 104 -23.61 -2.68 -0.60
CA LEU A 104 -24.31 -1.55 0.01
C LEU A 104 -24.43 -0.33 -0.92
N PHE A 105 -23.39 -0.05 -1.72
CA PHE A 105 -23.28 1.20 -2.48
C PHE A 105 -23.23 1.00 -4.02
N GLY A 106 -23.30 -0.24 -4.49
CA GLY A 106 -23.16 -0.61 -5.90
C GLY A 106 -21.73 -0.94 -6.32
N THR A 107 -21.58 -1.63 -7.45
CA THR A 107 -20.27 -1.93 -8.05
C THR A 107 -19.72 -0.70 -8.79
N SER A 108 -18.56 -0.20 -8.35
CA SER A 108 -17.85 0.89 -9.03
C SER A 108 -16.37 0.90 -8.64
N GLU A 109 -15.51 1.54 -9.43
CA GLU A 109 -14.09 1.74 -9.09
C GLU A 109 -13.91 2.42 -7.71
N PHE A 110 -14.79 3.38 -7.41
CA PHE A 110 -14.74 4.14 -6.16
C PHE A 110 -15.13 3.27 -4.96
N ASN A 111 -16.23 2.52 -5.06
CA ASN A 111 -16.71 1.65 -3.99
C ASN A 111 -15.75 0.49 -3.73
N ALA A 112 -15.06 0.00 -4.77
CA ALA A 112 -13.98 -0.97 -4.61
C ALA A 112 -12.87 -0.45 -3.68
N ASN A 113 -12.52 0.82 -3.83
CA ASN A 113 -11.47 1.46 -3.05
C ASN A 113 -11.92 1.99 -1.67
N LEU A 114 -13.23 2.02 -1.41
CA LEU A 114 -13.79 2.62 -0.20
C LEU A 114 -13.24 1.96 1.08
N TRP A 115 -12.95 0.66 1.05
CA TRP A 115 -12.32 -0.04 2.17
C TRP A 115 -10.95 0.54 2.53
N ALA A 116 -10.07 0.73 1.53
CA ALA A 116 -8.76 1.32 1.73
C ALA A 116 -8.86 2.76 2.26
N LEU A 117 -9.81 3.56 1.74
CA LEU A 117 -10.06 4.91 2.23
C LEU A 117 -10.48 4.92 3.71
N LEU A 118 -11.45 4.07 4.09
CA LEU A 118 -11.94 3.98 5.47
C LEU A 118 -10.84 3.55 6.44
N CYS A 119 -10.00 2.58 6.07
CA CYS A 119 -8.85 2.17 6.86
C CYS A 119 -7.83 3.32 7.03
N ALA A 120 -7.52 4.06 5.96
CA ALA A 120 -6.61 5.20 6.05
C ALA A 120 -7.12 6.30 7.00
N LEU A 121 -8.43 6.62 6.93
CA LEU A 121 -9.06 7.60 7.82
C LEU A 121 -9.09 7.10 9.27
N GLY A 122 -9.38 5.81 9.47
CA GLY A 122 -9.31 5.15 10.77
C GLY A 122 -7.91 5.19 11.38
N GLU A 123 -6.86 5.06 10.56
CA GLU A 123 -5.47 5.13 11.03
C GLU A 123 -5.10 6.54 11.51
N VAL A 124 -5.46 7.58 10.74
CA VAL A 124 -5.29 8.98 11.16
C VAL A 124 -6.00 9.24 12.49
N ALA A 125 -7.22 8.72 12.64
CA ALA A 125 -7.98 8.87 13.88
C ALA A 125 -7.32 8.15 15.06
N THR A 126 -6.82 6.93 14.83
CA THR A 126 -6.12 6.13 15.85
C THR A 126 -4.83 6.82 16.31
N VAL A 127 -4.05 7.38 15.37
CA VAL A 127 -2.85 8.16 15.68
C VAL A 127 -3.18 9.40 16.51
N PHE A 128 -4.24 10.14 16.17
CA PHE A 128 -4.69 11.29 16.97
C PHE A 128 -5.04 10.87 18.40
N VAL A 129 -5.89 9.84 18.56
CA VAL A 129 -6.35 9.37 19.87
C VAL A 129 -5.17 8.90 20.72
N LEU A 130 -4.26 8.11 20.14
CA LEU A 130 -3.06 7.63 20.84
C LEU A 130 -2.15 8.79 21.27
N ALA A 131 -1.77 9.69 20.36
CA ALA A 131 -0.95 10.86 20.69
C ALA A 131 -1.61 11.79 21.71
N ARG A 132 -2.94 11.94 21.66
CA ARG A 132 -3.71 12.76 22.60
C ARG A 132 -3.58 12.24 24.03
N SER A 133 -3.50 10.93 24.21
CA SER A 133 -3.32 10.26 25.51
C SER A 133 -1.86 10.26 25.99
N LEU A 134 -0.90 10.32 25.06
CA LEU A 134 0.54 10.28 25.33
C LEU A 134 1.10 11.65 25.69
N TRP A 135 0.83 12.65 24.86
CA TRP A 135 1.54 13.93 24.88
C TRP A 135 0.60 15.15 24.80
N GLY A 136 -0.72 14.91 24.84
CA GLY A 136 -1.74 15.96 24.83
C GLY A 136 -2.12 16.45 23.43
N ARG A 137 -2.97 17.50 23.40
CA ARG A 137 -3.66 17.96 22.18
C ARG A 137 -2.71 18.41 21.06
N SER A 138 -1.69 19.21 21.38
CA SER A 138 -0.80 19.78 20.35
C SER A 138 -0.05 18.69 19.60
N ALA A 139 0.50 17.70 20.32
CA ALA A 139 1.17 16.55 19.71
C ALA A 139 0.21 15.69 18.88
N ALA A 140 -1.03 15.53 19.34
CA ALA A 140 -2.06 14.78 18.61
C ALA A 140 -2.41 15.41 17.25
N ILE A 141 -2.62 16.73 17.22
CA ILE A 141 -2.89 17.46 15.98
C ILE A 141 -1.71 17.32 15.03
N LEU A 142 -0.49 17.55 15.52
CA LEU A 142 0.72 17.51 14.69
C LEU A 142 1.01 16.10 14.16
N ALA A 143 0.90 15.05 14.99
CA ALA A 143 1.08 13.67 14.55
C ALA A 143 0.04 13.25 13.50
N ALA A 144 -1.23 13.59 13.72
CA ALA A 144 -2.30 13.30 12.78
C ALA A 144 -2.14 14.06 11.46
N LEU A 145 -1.70 15.32 11.48
CA LEU A 145 -1.41 16.09 10.26
C LEU A 145 -0.24 15.51 9.47
N VAL A 146 0.83 15.08 10.15
CA VAL A 146 1.98 14.42 9.50
C VAL A 146 1.53 13.17 8.76
N LEU A 147 0.68 12.33 9.37
CA LEU A 147 0.15 11.13 8.71
C LEU A 147 -0.87 11.46 7.61
N ALA A 148 -1.81 12.36 7.89
CA ALA A 148 -2.89 12.72 6.97
C ALA A 148 -2.38 13.28 5.64
N LEU A 149 -1.21 13.94 5.67
CA LEU A 149 -0.53 14.57 4.54
C LEU A 149 0.70 13.78 4.06
N LEU A 150 0.96 12.58 4.58
CA LEU A 150 2.11 11.78 4.13
C LEU A 150 1.86 11.32 2.68
N PRO A 151 2.72 11.66 1.69
CA PRO A 151 2.46 11.36 0.28
C PRO A 151 2.16 9.89 0.02
N LEU A 152 2.97 9.00 0.58
CA LEU A 152 2.78 7.55 0.50
C LEU A 152 1.38 7.13 0.98
N HIS A 153 0.94 7.63 2.15
CA HIS A 153 -0.33 7.25 2.78
C HIS A 153 -1.54 7.82 2.05
N VAL A 154 -1.40 9.01 1.47
CA VAL A 154 -2.42 9.60 0.59
C VAL A 154 -2.57 8.72 -0.66
N ASN A 155 -1.47 8.42 -1.34
CA ASN A 155 -1.49 7.68 -2.60
C ASN A 155 -1.99 6.23 -2.46
N THR A 156 -1.50 5.49 -1.46
CA THR A 156 -1.92 4.10 -1.24
C THR A 156 -3.35 3.96 -0.73
N SER A 157 -3.96 5.03 -0.23
CA SER A 157 -5.40 5.05 0.10
C SER A 157 -6.30 5.28 -1.11
N GLY A 158 -5.74 5.71 -2.25
CA GLY A 158 -6.45 5.86 -3.53
C GLY A 158 -6.42 4.61 -4.42
N ARG A 159 -5.78 3.53 -3.95
CA ARG A 159 -5.65 2.23 -4.64
C ARG A 159 -6.10 1.11 -3.73
N LEU A 160 -6.76 0.11 -4.31
CA LEU A 160 -7.13 -1.09 -3.57
C LEU A 160 -5.91 -2.00 -3.39
N LEU A 161 -5.10 -1.66 -2.38
CA LEU A 161 -3.92 -2.43 -1.98
C LEU A 161 -4.12 -3.00 -0.58
N ALA A 162 -3.47 -4.14 -0.30
CA ALA A 162 -3.49 -4.74 1.03
C ALA A 162 -2.80 -3.87 2.09
N ASP A 163 -1.86 -2.99 1.68
CA ASP A 163 -1.01 -2.21 2.58
C ASP A 163 -1.81 -1.24 3.47
N THR A 164 -2.85 -0.59 2.94
CA THR A 164 -3.60 0.41 3.71
C THR A 164 -4.45 -0.21 4.82
N PRO A 165 -5.27 -1.25 4.55
CA PRO A 165 -5.91 -1.99 5.64
C PRO A 165 -4.91 -2.62 6.60
N LEU A 166 -3.81 -3.20 6.09
CA LEU A 166 -2.77 -3.83 6.91
C LEU A 166 -2.18 -2.86 7.94
N THR A 167 -1.84 -1.66 7.50
CA THR A 167 -1.23 -0.62 8.34
C THR A 167 -2.20 -0.08 9.37
N PHE A 168 -3.46 0.14 9.00
CA PHE A 168 -4.52 0.49 9.95
C PHE A 168 -4.66 -0.54 11.07
N PHE A 169 -4.83 -1.83 10.75
CA PHE A 169 -5.01 -2.86 11.79
C PHE A 169 -3.73 -3.11 12.60
N THR A 170 -2.55 -2.92 12.01
CA THR A 170 -1.28 -2.91 12.76
C THR A 170 -1.27 -1.77 13.77
N THR A 171 -1.55 -0.55 13.33
CA THR A 171 -1.63 0.65 14.17
C THR A 171 -2.67 0.49 15.28
N LEU A 172 -3.84 -0.07 14.96
CA LEU A 172 -4.90 -0.36 15.92
C LEU A 172 -4.47 -1.41 16.94
N CYS A 173 -3.77 -2.46 16.53
CA CYS A 173 -3.22 -3.48 17.42
C CYS A 173 -2.26 -2.86 18.45
N PHE A 174 -1.27 -2.08 18.00
CA PHE A 174 -0.32 -1.40 18.90
C PHE A 174 -1.03 -0.39 19.82
N ALA A 175 -1.97 0.40 19.30
CA ALA A 175 -2.73 1.36 20.10
C ALA A 175 -3.59 0.67 21.18
N LEU A 176 -4.36 -0.35 20.82
CA LEU A 176 -5.19 -1.11 21.75
C LEU A 176 -4.34 -1.83 22.80
N PHE A 177 -3.23 -2.44 22.39
CA PHE A 177 -2.31 -3.09 23.31
C PHE A 177 -1.71 -2.10 24.30
N PHE A 178 -1.34 -0.90 23.86
CA PHE A 178 -0.89 0.18 24.74
C PHE A 178 -1.95 0.57 25.79
N TYR A 179 -3.21 0.74 25.38
CA TYR A 179 -4.29 1.03 26.32
C TYR A 179 -4.61 -0.15 27.23
N ALA A 180 -4.49 -1.38 26.74
CA ALA A 180 -4.68 -2.60 27.51
C ALA A 180 -3.62 -2.72 28.62
N GLU A 181 -2.35 -2.44 28.31
CA GLU A 181 -1.26 -2.44 29.28
C GLU A 181 -1.44 -1.42 30.41
N ARG A 182 -2.02 -0.25 30.09
CA ARG A 182 -2.28 0.82 31.06
C ARG A 182 -3.55 0.60 31.87
N GLY A 183 -4.60 0.06 31.26
CA GLY A 183 -5.88 -0.17 31.95
C GLY A 183 -6.03 -1.56 32.56
N ARG A 184 -5.10 -2.48 32.27
CA ARG A 184 -5.20 -3.93 32.53
C ARG A 184 -6.53 -4.53 32.05
N SER A 185 -7.06 -4.00 30.96
CA SER A 185 -8.37 -4.39 30.44
C SER A 185 -8.26 -5.62 29.54
N ARG A 186 -8.84 -6.74 29.99
CA ARG A 186 -8.92 -7.99 29.22
C ARG A 186 -9.60 -7.78 27.86
N ALA A 187 -10.63 -6.93 27.82
CA ALA A 187 -11.34 -6.61 26.58
C ALA A 187 -10.43 -5.87 25.57
N LEU A 188 -9.57 -4.95 26.04
CA LEU A 188 -8.64 -4.25 25.15
C LEU A 188 -7.50 -5.17 24.68
N TYR A 189 -7.02 -6.10 25.52
CA TYR A 189 -6.08 -7.13 25.08
C TYR A 189 -6.72 -8.03 24.01
N LEU A 190 -7.95 -8.50 24.23
CA LEU A 190 -8.69 -9.29 23.25
C LEU A 190 -8.85 -8.53 21.93
N ALA A 191 -9.26 -7.25 21.98
CA ALA A 191 -9.40 -6.40 20.80
C ALA A 191 -8.06 -6.18 20.08
N ALA A 192 -6.94 -6.03 20.80
CA ALA A 192 -5.61 -5.96 20.20
C ALA A 192 -5.25 -7.27 19.48
N GLY A 193 -5.63 -8.42 20.05
CA GLY A 193 -5.50 -9.74 19.43
C GLY A 193 -6.34 -9.89 18.17
N LEU A 194 -7.60 -9.45 18.20
CA LEU A 194 -8.48 -9.45 17.02
C LEU A 194 -7.91 -8.56 15.91
N ALA A 195 -7.36 -7.39 16.24
CA ALA A 195 -6.70 -6.52 15.27
C ALA A 195 -5.44 -7.18 14.66
N LEU A 196 -4.63 -7.88 15.47
CA LEU A 196 -3.52 -8.69 14.96
C LEU A 196 -4.00 -9.83 14.05
N GLY A 197 -5.12 -10.45 14.41
CA GLY A 197 -5.78 -11.44 13.56
C GLY A 197 -6.27 -10.87 12.23
N ALA A 198 -6.80 -9.64 12.21
CA ALA A 198 -7.17 -8.96 10.98
C ALA A 198 -5.95 -8.70 10.07
N VAL A 199 -4.79 -8.39 10.66
CA VAL A 199 -3.51 -8.33 9.91
C VAL A 199 -3.22 -9.66 9.21
N TYR A 200 -3.44 -10.80 9.87
CA TYR A 200 -3.27 -12.12 9.26
C TYR A 200 -4.22 -12.35 8.06
N TRP A 201 -5.48 -11.93 8.17
CA TRP A 201 -6.48 -12.06 7.09
C TRP A 201 -6.17 -11.20 5.86
N ILE A 202 -5.46 -10.09 6.06
CA ILE A 202 -5.04 -9.19 4.99
C ILE A 202 -3.73 -9.67 4.38
N LYS A 203 -2.75 -10.01 5.23
CA LYS A 203 -1.41 -10.44 4.82
C LYS A 203 -0.75 -11.25 5.93
N GLU A 204 -0.90 -12.56 5.82
CA GLU A 204 -0.47 -13.58 6.76
C GLU A 204 1.02 -13.47 7.14
N SER A 205 1.89 -13.23 6.15
CA SER A 205 3.33 -13.07 6.35
C SER A 205 3.68 -11.91 7.30
N VAL A 206 2.95 -10.80 7.25
CA VAL A 206 3.23 -9.62 8.07
C VAL A 206 2.80 -9.82 9.53
N ALA A 207 1.70 -10.54 9.78
CA ALA A 207 1.26 -10.86 11.14
C ALA A 207 2.35 -11.59 11.94
N VAL A 208 3.06 -12.53 11.29
CA VAL A 208 4.17 -13.26 11.89
C VAL A 208 5.37 -12.35 12.15
N LEU A 209 5.70 -11.46 11.21
CA LEU A 209 6.84 -10.53 11.32
C LEU A 209 6.68 -9.48 12.43
N ILE A 210 5.45 -9.19 12.88
CA ILE A 210 5.22 -8.23 13.96
C ILE A 210 5.43 -8.86 15.35
N LEU A 211 5.27 -10.19 15.50
CA LEU A 211 5.39 -10.88 16.79
C LEU A 211 6.73 -10.63 17.52
N PRO A 212 7.89 -10.65 16.84
CA PRO A 212 9.17 -10.32 17.48
C PRO A 212 9.21 -8.92 18.10
N VAL A 213 8.47 -7.95 17.56
CA VAL A 213 8.42 -6.59 18.12
C VAL A 213 7.74 -6.59 19.49
N PHE A 214 6.64 -7.33 19.63
CA PHE A 214 5.98 -7.53 20.93
C PHE A 214 6.85 -8.31 21.92
N LEU A 215 7.61 -9.30 21.44
CA LEU A 215 8.56 -10.04 22.28
C LEU A 215 9.69 -9.13 22.78
N VAL A 216 10.29 -8.32 21.91
CA VAL A 216 11.31 -7.34 22.29
C VAL A 216 10.74 -6.33 23.30
N TYR A 217 9.50 -5.88 23.10
CA TYR A 217 8.83 -5.04 24.07
C TYR A 217 8.68 -5.73 25.44
N ALA A 218 8.22 -6.98 25.48
CA ALA A 218 8.11 -7.79 26.70
C ALA A 218 9.43 -7.87 27.47
N LEU A 219 10.51 -8.13 26.74
CA LEU A 219 11.86 -8.23 27.27
C LEU A 219 12.36 -6.86 27.75
N ALA A 220 12.09 -5.78 27.01
CA ALA A 220 12.54 -4.43 27.33
C ALA A 220 11.90 -3.87 28.61
N ILE A 221 10.66 -4.25 28.92
CA ILE A 221 9.96 -3.85 30.16
C ILE A 221 10.09 -4.89 31.28
N TYR A 222 10.69 -6.05 31.00
CA TYR A 222 10.89 -7.17 31.94
C TYR A 222 9.61 -7.71 32.59
N THR A 223 8.46 -7.65 31.90
CA THR A 223 7.20 -8.19 32.42
C THR A 223 6.47 -8.97 31.35
N PHE A 224 6.22 -10.25 31.61
CA PHE A 224 5.20 -11.02 30.91
C PHE A 224 3.96 -11.08 31.79
N ARG A 225 2.87 -10.47 31.34
CA ARG A 225 1.64 -10.38 32.11
C ARG A 225 0.69 -11.50 31.71
N ARG A 226 -0.07 -12.06 32.67
CA ARG A 226 -1.01 -13.16 32.39
C ARG A 226 -2.11 -12.73 31.43
N GLU A 227 -2.45 -11.45 31.43
CA GLU A 227 -3.48 -10.85 30.59
C GLU A 227 -3.16 -10.91 29.09
N TRP A 228 -1.89 -11.12 28.71
CA TRP A 228 -1.49 -11.28 27.31
C TRP A 228 -2.13 -12.51 26.65
N ILE A 229 -2.59 -13.47 27.45
CA ILE A 229 -3.38 -14.60 26.98
C ILE A 229 -4.64 -14.14 26.22
N TRP A 230 -5.20 -12.98 26.56
CA TRP A 230 -6.36 -12.44 25.85
C TRP A 230 -5.99 -11.89 24.47
N THR A 231 -4.79 -11.30 24.32
CA THR A 231 -4.26 -10.93 23.00
C THR A 231 -4.04 -12.19 22.15
N MET A 232 -3.47 -13.24 22.74
CA MET A 232 -3.30 -14.52 22.06
C MET A 232 -4.65 -15.14 21.69
N ALA A 233 -5.64 -15.11 22.59
CA ALA A 233 -6.98 -15.62 22.34
C ALA A 233 -7.66 -14.90 21.19
N GLY A 234 -7.56 -13.56 21.11
CA GLY A 234 -8.11 -12.78 20.00
C GLY A 234 -7.44 -13.12 18.66
N ALA A 235 -6.11 -13.23 18.64
CA ALA A 235 -5.38 -13.61 17.43
C ALA A 235 -5.71 -15.04 16.98
N LEU A 236 -5.78 -15.99 17.92
CA LEU A 236 -6.13 -17.39 17.66
C LEU A 236 -7.60 -17.54 17.24
N ALA A 237 -8.52 -16.73 17.76
CA ALA A 237 -9.91 -16.73 17.32
C ALA A 237 -10.03 -16.34 15.84
N MET A 238 -9.32 -15.27 15.42
CA MET A 238 -9.27 -14.87 14.01
C MET A 238 -8.57 -15.91 13.14
N LEU A 239 -7.51 -16.56 13.63
CA LEU A 239 -6.88 -17.66 12.93
C LEU A 239 -7.85 -18.82 12.73
N ALA A 240 -8.56 -19.24 13.79
CA ALA A 240 -9.56 -20.31 13.73
C ALA A 240 -10.67 -20.00 12.71
N LEU A 241 -11.20 -18.77 12.71
CA LEU A 241 -12.19 -18.33 11.72
C LEU A 241 -11.63 -18.36 10.29
N ASN A 242 -10.34 -18.06 10.09
CA ASN A 242 -9.72 -18.14 8.77
C ASN A 242 -9.61 -19.59 8.31
N LEU A 243 -9.14 -20.48 9.19
CA LEU A 243 -9.02 -21.92 8.91
C LEU A 243 -10.40 -22.53 8.60
N GLU A 244 -11.44 -22.13 9.34
CA GLU A 244 -12.82 -22.56 9.10
C GLU A 244 -13.33 -22.08 7.73
N LEU A 245 -13.08 -20.81 7.38
CA LEU A 245 -13.40 -20.29 6.06
C LEU A 245 -12.67 -21.08 4.95
N MET A 246 -11.37 -21.36 5.12
CA MET A 246 -10.59 -22.11 4.14
C MET A 246 -11.09 -23.55 4.00
N TRP A 247 -11.47 -24.19 5.11
CA TRP A 247 -12.12 -25.51 5.11
C TRP A 247 -13.42 -25.48 4.31
N TRP A 248 -14.28 -24.49 4.55
CA TRP A 248 -15.57 -24.37 3.88
C TRP A 248 -15.44 -24.16 2.36
N ILE A 249 -14.54 -23.29 1.90
CA ILE A 249 -14.38 -23.01 0.45
C ILE A 249 -13.60 -24.08 -0.32
N SER A 250 -12.63 -24.75 0.32
CA SER A 250 -11.64 -25.57 -0.40
C SER A 250 -11.50 -27.00 0.12
N GLY A 251 -12.08 -27.32 1.27
CA GLY A 251 -11.83 -28.58 1.99
C GLY A 251 -10.43 -28.67 2.61
N ASP A 252 -9.58 -27.64 2.48
CA ASP A 252 -8.26 -27.57 3.10
C ASP A 252 -8.15 -26.35 4.03
N PRO A 253 -8.00 -26.54 5.35
CA PRO A 253 -7.87 -25.42 6.27
C PRO A 253 -6.51 -24.71 6.12
N TRP A 254 -5.49 -25.38 5.56
CA TRP A 254 -4.12 -24.86 5.44
C TRP A 254 -3.85 -24.16 4.10
N LEU A 255 -4.89 -23.89 3.31
CA LEU A 255 -4.76 -23.37 1.96
C LEU A 255 -3.92 -22.09 1.89
N VAL A 256 -4.20 -21.12 2.77
CA VAL A 256 -3.45 -19.84 2.84
C VAL A 256 -1.98 -20.10 3.13
N PHE A 257 -1.67 -21.02 4.04
CA PHE A 257 -0.29 -21.36 4.39
C PHE A 257 0.45 -21.99 3.20
N ARG A 258 -0.18 -22.91 2.46
CA ARG A 258 0.39 -23.54 1.26
C ARG A 258 0.60 -22.54 0.12
N ALA A 259 -0.37 -21.66 -0.12
CA ALA A 259 -0.26 -20.60 -1.12
C ALA A 259 0.87 -19.61 -0.77
N THR A 260 1.02 -19.30 0.52
CA THR A 260 2.06 -18.40 1.03
C THR A 260 3.44 -19.04 0.94
N SER A 261 3.61 -20.29 1.38
CA SER A 261 4.89 -20.99 1.28
C SER A 261 5.35 -21.16 -0.17
N GLY A 262 4.42 -21.48 -1.08
CA GLY A 262 4.69 -21.50 -2.52
C GLY A 262 5.09 -20.13 -3.08
N SER A 263 4.47 -19.05 -2.60
CA SER A 263 4.83 -17.67 -2.99
C SER A 263 6.22 -17.28 -2.48
N VAL A 264 6.56 -17.63 -1.23
CA VAL A 264 7.89 -17.41 -0.65
C VAL A 264 8.95 -18.17 -1.44
N HIS A 265 8.69 -19.42 -1.85
CA HIS A 265 9.62 -20.19 -2.65
C HIS A 265 9.86 -19.56 -4.04
N LYS A 266 8.81 -19.05 -4.70
CA LYS A 266 8.95 -18.30 -5.97
C LYS A 266 9.72 -16.98 -5.81
N LEU A 267 9.57 -16.32 -4.65
CA LEU A 267 10.33 -15.11 -4.32
C LEU A 267 11.80 -15.41 -4.03
N ASP A 268 12.09 -16.57 -3.43
CA ASP A 268 13.46 -17.01 -3.17
C ASP A 268 14.21 -17.37 -4.45
N THR A 269 13.52 -17.78 -5.52
CA THR A 269 14.15 -18.10 -6.81
C THR A 269 14.29 -16.89 -7.74
N ARG A 270 13.61 -15.77 -7.48
CA ARG A 270 13.79 -14.51 -8.24
C ARG A 270 15.16 -13.89 -7.98
N THR A 271 15.88 -13.52 -9.03
CA THR A 271 17.20 -12.88 -8.96
C THR A 271 17.14 -11.35 -8.96
N ASP A 272 16.00 -10.77 -9.32
CA ASP A 272 15.72 -9.34 -9.43
C ASP A 272 15.14 -8.70 -8.15
N ALA A 273 14.82 -9.52 -7.14
CA ALA A 273 14.22 -9.04 -5.90
C ALA A 273 15.20 -8.18 -5.08
N GLN A 274 14.77 -6.97 -4.70
CA GLN A 274 15.55 -6.08 -3.84
C GLN A 274 15.53 -6.57 -2.39
N THR A 275 16.67 -7.07 -1.91
CA THR A 275 16.82 -7.62 -0.55
C THR A 275 17.78 -6.79 0.32
N SER A 276 18.38 -5.72 -0.21
CA SER A 276 19.38 -4.90 0.51
C SER A 276 18.86 -4.38 1.86
N PRO A 277 19.60 -4.54 2.97
CA PRO A 277 19.20 -4.02 4.27
C PRO A 277 19.15 -2.48 4.32
N ALA A 278 19.88 -1.79 3.44
CA ALA A 278 19.90 -0.33 3.35
C ALA A 278 18.72 0.26 2.55
N TYR A 279 17.86 -0.57 1.96
CA TYR A 279 16.78 -0.15 1.07
C TYR A 279 15.84 0.86 1.74
N TYR A 280 15.25 0.53 2.89
CA TYR A 280 14.33 1.45 3.57
C TYR A 280 15.03 2.70 4.08
N PHE A 281 16.29 2.59 4.52
CA PHE A 281 17.08 3.76 4.89
C PHE A 281 17.23 4.74 3.72
N ARG A 282 17.60 4.24 2.54
CA ARG A 282 17.72 5.07 1.32
C ARG A 282 16.40 5.73 0.98
N TYR A 283 15.29 5.00 1.02
CA TYR A 283 13.98 5.57 0.68
C TYR A 283 13.47 6.59 1.70
N LEU A 284 13.69 6.34 2.99
CA LEU A 284 13.29 7.26 4.05
C LEU A 284 14.12 8.56 4.02
N PHE A 285 15.43 8.47 3.88
CA PHE A 285 16.33 9.61 4.12
C PHE A 285 16.98 10.23 2.88
N LEU A 286 17.06 9.52 1.75
CA LEU A 286 17.76 10.00 0.55
C LEU A 286 16.81 10.27 -0.62
N ASP A 287 15.85 9.38 -0.87
CA ASP A 287 14.88 9.55 -1.96
C ASP A 287 13.78 10.55 -1.55
N GLY A 288 13.14 10.32 -0.40
CA GLY A 288 12.19 11.26 0.19
C GLY A 288 10.88 11.45 -0.59
N ARG A 289 10.74 10.94 -1.82
CA ARG A 289 9.52 11.11 -2.65
C ARG A 289 8.24 10.65 -1.98
N HIS A 290 8.34 9.58 -1.18
CA HIS A 290 7.21 8.94 -0.51
C HIS A 290 6.95 9.48 0.91
N THR A 291 8.00 9.92 1.61
CA THR A 291 7.95 10.19 3.06
C THR A 291 8.28 11.61 3.46
N TRP A 292 8.85 12.39 2.54
CA TRP A 292 9.21 13.79 2.74
C TRP A 292 9.98 14.03 4.05
N LEU A 293 9.62 15.07 4.82
CA LEU A 293 10.29 15.46 6.06
C LEU A 293 10.02 14.54 7.26
N MET A 294 8.99 13.68 7.19
CA MET A 294 8.55 12.85 8.30
C MET A 294 9.69 12.06 8.98
N PRO A 295 10.59 11.35 8.27
CA PRO A 295 11.68 10.60 8.90
C PRO A 295 12.69 11.48 9.64
N PHE A 296 12.98 12.69 9.15
CA PHE A 296 13.86 13.63 9.85
C PHE A 296 13.23 14.15 11.15
N LEU A 297 11.93 14.46 11.12
CA LEU A 297 11.17 14.85 12.31
C LEU A 297 11.11 13.71 13.34
N THR A 298 10.98 12.47 12.84
CA THR A 298 11.01 11.25 13.66
C THR A 298 12.33 11.09 14.39
N VAL A 299 13.46 11.29 13.69
CA VAL A 299 14.80 11.28 14.30
C VAL A 299 14.90 12.33 15.41
N GLY A 300 14.32 13.52 15.21
CA GLY A 300 14.20 14.54 16.25
C GLY A 300 13.45 14.03 17.51
N GLY A 301 12.34 13.30 17.31
CA GLY A 301 11.57 12.67 18.39
C GLY A 301 12.34 11.61 19.15
N ILE A 302 13.02 10.71 18.44
CA ILE A 302 13.89 9.68 19.03
C ILE A 302 15.04 10.33 19.81
N TRP A 303 15.68 11.35 19.24
CA TRP A 303 16.76 12.09 19.89
C TRP A 303 16.30 12.80 21.16
N ALA A 304 15.13 13.44 21.13
CA ALA A 304 14.54 14.10 22.29
C ALA A 304 14.23 13.12 23.43
N TRP A 305 13.68 11.95 23.10
CA TRP A 305 13.48 10.88 24.06
C TRP A 305 14.82 10.38 24.63
N TRP A 306 15.80 10.12 23.76
CA TRP A 306 17.13 9.66 24.16
C TRP A 306 17.85 10.60 25.13
N ARG A 307 17.67 11.92 24.94
CA ARG A 307 18.24 13.00 25.77
C ARG A 307 17.52 13.23 27.09
N SER A 308 16.36 12.62 27.32
CA SER A 308 15.56 12.79 28.55
C SER A 308 16.13 11.97 29.71
N LYS A 309 17.36 12.27 30.14
CA LYS A 309 18.03 11.67 31.31
C LYS A 309 17.59 12.38 32.61
N PRO A 310 17.57 11.70 33.77
CA PRO A 310 18.04 10.33 34.01
C PRO A 310 17.00 9.21 33.77
N VAL A 311 15.70 9.52 33.70
CA VAL A 311 14.64 8.52 33.52
C VAL A 311 13.93 8.73 32.18
N ARG A 312 13.99 7.71 31.31
CA ARG A 312 13.29 7.71 30.03
C ARG A 312 11.82 7.36 30.24
N ASP A 313 10.94 8.16 29.63
CA ASP A 313 9.51 7.90 29.60
C ASP A 313 9.21 6.59 28.86
N GLY A 314 8.61 5.63 29.57
CA GLY A 314 8.21 4.33 29.04
C GLY A 314 7.16 4.43 27.94
N ASN A 315 6.28 5.43 28.01
CA ASN A 315 5.21 5.62 27.03
C ASN A 315 5.79 6.02 25.66
N THR A 316 6.71 6.99 25.63
CA THR A 316 7.45 7.34 24.42
C THR A 316 8.39 6.21 23.98
N GLY A 317 9.00 5.50 24.94
CA GLY A 317 9.84 4.33 24.67
C GLY A 317 9.10 3.22 23.92
N TYR A 318 7.83 2.98 24.23
CA TYR A 318 6.98 2.04 23.49
C TYR A 318 6.86 2.42 22.01
N ILE A 319 6.63 3.69 21.70
CA ILE A 319 6.53 4.17 20.31
C ILE A 319 7.87 4.07 19.60
N VAL A 320 8.99 4.35 20.29
CA VAL A 320 10.34 4.17 19.72
C VAL A 320 10.62 2.69 19.42
N LEU A 321 10.26 1.78 20.32
CA LEU A 321 10.39 0.34 20.11
C LEU A 321 9.52 -0.16 18.96
N TRP A 322 8.29 0.37 18.83
CA TRP A 322 7.42 0.08 17.70
C TRP A 322 8.05 0.56 16.38
N ALA A 323 8.47 1.83 16.30
CA ALA A 323 9.10 2.40 15.12
C ALA A 323 10.36 1.63 14.69
N LEU A 324 11.31 1.47 15.60
CA LEU A 324 12.59 0.82 15.32
C LEU A 324 12.44 -0.69 15.15
N GLY A 325 11.56 -1.33 15.91
CA GLY A 325 11.28 -2.77 15.79
C GLY A 325 10.76 -3.14 14.42
N LEU A 326 9.78 -2.38 13.89
CA LEU A 326 9.28 -2.58 12.53
C LEU A 326 10.36 -2.32 11.48
N LEU A 327 11.13 -1.23 11.62
CA LEU A 327 12.20 -0.91 10.67
C LEU A 327 13.27 -2.01 10.65
N LEU A 328 13.68 -2.51 11.82
CA LEU A 328 14.69 -3.55 11.94
C LEU A 328 14.19 -4.88 11.37
N ILE A 329 12.99 -5.33 11.74
CA ILE A 329 12.48 -6.62 11.27
C ILE A 329 12.30 -6.63 9.75
N LEU A 330 11.75 -5.56 9.16
CA LEU A 330 11.59 -5.48 7.70
C LEU A 330 12.90 -5.24 6.96
N SER A 331 13.94 -4.72 7.61
CA SER A 331 15.24 -4.55 6.99
C SER A 331 16.08 -5.82 7.03
N PHE A 332 16.02 -6.57 8.14
CA PHE A 332 16.98 -7.63 8.50
C PHE A 332 16.38 -9.02 8.72
N ALA A 333 15.06 -9.23 8.60
CA ALA A 333 14.50 -10.58 8.67
C ALA A 333 15.10 -11.45 7.56
N VAL A 334 15.64 -12.60 7.94
CA VAL A 334 16.26 -13.57 7.03
C VAL A 334 15.17 -14.52 6.52
N VAL A 335 15.09 -14.70 5.21
CA VAL A 335 14.12 -15.59 4.54
C VAL A 335 14.79 -16.84 4.00
N SER A 336 16.05 -16.77 3.58
CA SER A 336 16.84 -17.92 3.14
C SER A 336 18.27 -17.80 3.65
N PHE A 337 18.88 -18.92 4.04
CA PHE A 337 20.30 -18.99 4.43
C PHE A 337 21.18 -19.48 3.28
N SER A 338 20.60 -20.06 2.23
CA SER A 338 21.33 -20.61 1.09
C SER A 338 20.52 -20.43 -0.19
N PRO A 339 20.74 -19.33 -0.95
CA PRO A 339 21.64 -18.20 -0.65
C PRO A 339 21.16 -17.35 0.54
N PHE A 340 22.08 -16.73 1.28
CA PHE A 340 21.72 -15.83 2.37
C PHE A 340 20.97 -14.60 1.85
N ARG A 341 19.69 -14.48 2.20
CA ARG A 341 18.79 -13.43 1.71
C ARG A 341 17.92 -12.89 2.83
N PHE A 342 17.86 -11.57 2.91
CA PHE A 342 16.85 -10.87 3.69
C PHE A 342 15.51 -10.85 2.96
N ILE A 343 14.46 -10.53 3.70
CA ILE A 343 13.11 -10.36 3.17
C ILE A 343 13.10 -9.40 1.97
N PRO A 344 12.38 -9.75 0.88
CA PRO A 344 12.16 -8.85 -0.25
C PRO A 344 11.50 -7.54 0.18
N LYS A 345 11.91 -6.44 -0.43
CA LYS A 345 11.49 -5.10 -0.05
C LYS A 345 10.75 -4.41 -1.18
N GLN A 346 9.73 -3.65 -0.81
CA GLN A 346 8.92 -2.86 -1.72
C GLN A 346 8.61 -1.50 -1.08
N THR A 347 8.39 -0.48 -1.89
CA THR A 347 8.19 0.89 -1.40
C THR A 347 6.89 1.06 -0.62
N ASN A 348 5.81 0.40 -1.04
CA ASN A 348 4.52 0.39 -0.32
C ASN A 348 4.62 -0.18 1.10
N TYR A 349 5.53 -1.12 1.38
CA TYR A 349 5.71 -1.67 2.72
C TYR A 349 6.20 -0.64 3.75
N MET A 350 6.79 0.48 3.30
CA MET A 350 7.18 1.58 4.19
C MET A 350 6.00 2.21 4.93
N GLN A 351 4.77 2.01 4.43
CA GLN A 351 3.58 2.53 5.07
C GLN A 351 3.42 2.02 6.51
N ILE A 352 3.92 0.83 6.84
CA ILE A 352 3.83 0.26 8.20
C ILE A 352 4.62 1.09 9.23
N PHE A 353 5.57 1.90 8.77
CA PHE A 353 6.33 2.83 9.62
C PHE A 353 5.58 4.15 9.86
N ALA A 354 4.57 4.46 9.05
CA ALA A 354 3.97 5.79 8.96
C ALA A 354 3.38 6.26 10.29
N ALA A 355 2.57 5.43 10.96
CA ALA A 355 1.95 5.78 12.23
C ALA A 355 2.96 6.04 13.37
N PRO A 356 3.87 5.10 13.72
CA PRO A 356 4.81 5.34 14.82
C PRO A 356 5.79 6.47 14.51
N PHE A 357 6.17 6.67 13.25
CA PHE A 357 7.03 7.77 12.87
C PHE A 357 6.29 9.12 12.96
N SER A 358 5.03 9.18 12.50
CA SER A 358 4.19 10.39 12.63
C SER A 358 3.93 10.76 14.09
N LEU A 359 3.75 9.77 14.97
CA LEU A 359 3.65 9.98 16.42
C LEU A 359 4.92 10.64 16.99
N LEU A 360 6.10 10.13 16.65
CA LEU A 360 7.38 10.69 17.11
C LEU A 360 7.68 12.07 16.52
N ALA A 361 7.33 12.29 15.24
CA ALA A 361 7.40 13.59 14.60
C ALA A 361 6.52 14.62 15.31
N GLY A 362 5.25 14.27 15.59
CA GLY A 362 4.31 15.11 16.33
C GLY A 362 4.77 15.41 17.76
N TYR A 363 5.33 14.41 18.46
CA TYR A 363 5.95 14.59 19.77
C TYR A 363 7.07 15.62 19.75
N TRP A 364 7.99 15.54 18.78
CA TRP A 364 9.12 16.47 18.66
C TRP A 364 8.68 17.90 18.36
N LEU A 365 7.80 18.06 17.36
CA LEU A 365 7.26 19.34 16.93
C LEU A 365 6.49 20.04 18.07
N ALA A 366 5.75 19.28 18.87
CA ALA A 366 4.94 19.84 19.96
C ALA A 366 5.75 20.22 21.20
N SER A 367 6.74 19.40 21.58
CA SER A 367 7.34 19.46 22.92
C SER A 367 8.76 20.02 22.97
N ARG A 368 9.50 20.02 21.86
CA ARG A 368 10.95 20.36 21.86
C ARG A 368 11.32 21.49 20.94
N LEU A 369 10.56 21.70 19.88
CA LEU A 369 10.85 22.74 18.92
C LEU A 369 10.19 24.06 19.34
N ARG A 370 10.92 25.18 19.26
CA ARG A 370 10.31 26.51 19.50
C ARG A 370 9.18 26.72 18.51
N ARG A 371 8.07 27.32 18.96
CA ARG A 371 6.83 27.49 18.17
C ARG A 371 7.08 27.98 16.74
N ARG A 372 7.91 29.02 16.55
CA ARG A 372 8.23 29.56 15.22
C ARG A 372 8.83 28.51 14.26
N TRP A 373 9.71 27.66 14.76
CA TRP A 373 10.36 26.61 13.98
C TRP A 373 9.42 25.42 13.73
N ALA A 374 8.56 25.11 14.70
CA ALA A 374 7.50 24.11 14.51
C ALA A 374 6.51 24.54 13.42
N VAL A 375 6.10 25.81 13.40
CA VAL A 375 5.25 26.36 12.32
C VAL A 375 5.99 26.31 10.98
N ALA A 376 7.23 26.75 10.91
CA ALA A 376 8.02 26.72 9.66
C ALA A 376 8.18 25.28 9.12
N ALA A 377 8.52 24.32 10.00
CA ALA A 377 8.63 22.91 9.64
C ALA A 377 7.30 22.34 9.14
N MET A 378 6.18 22.71 9.78
CA MET A 378 4.85 22.29 9.34
C MET A 378 4.48 22.91 8.00
N LEU A 379 4.72 24.20 7.77
CA LEU A 379 4.43 24.83 6.47
C LEU A 379 5.21 24.16 5.34
N LEU A 380 6.49 23.86 5.56
CA LEU A 380 7.33 23.14 4.60
C LEU A 380 6.87 21.69 4.39
N LEU A 381 6.43 21.03 5.47
CA LEU A 381 5.85 19.69 5.39
C LEU A 381 4.58 19.72 4.55
N VAL A 382 3.61 20.58 4.85
CA VAL A 382 2.34 20.68 4.10
C VAL A 382 2.60 20.97 2.62
N ALA A 383 3.41 21.99 2.31
CA ALA A 383 3.67 22.37 0.93
C ALA A 383 4.33 21.22 0.12
N GLY A 384 5.38 20.61 0.66
CA GLY A 384 6.05 19.49 -0.01
C GLY A 384 5.20 18.22 -0.07
N SER A 385 4.41 17.95 0.97
CA SER A 385 3.46 16.83 1.01
C SER A 385 2.40 16.91 -0.07
N LEU A 386 1.76 18.08 -0.24
CA LEU A 386 0.74 18.28 -1.27
C LEU A 386 1.36 18.17 -2.67
N LEU A 387 2.55 18.73 -2.87
CA LEU A 387 3.27 18.62 -4.12
C LEU A 387 3.63 17.16 -4.45
N LEU A 388 4.23 16.43 -3.51
CA LEU A 388 4.62 15.05 -3.73
C LEU A 388 3.42 14.13 -3.92
N SER A 389 2.31 14.37 -3.20
CA SER A 389 1.05 13.65 -3.41
C SER A 389 0.51 13.87 -4.83
N ALA A 390 0.60 15.12 -5.32
CA ALA A 390 0.22 15.47 -6.69
C ALA A 390 1.10 14.75 -7.73
N MET A 391 2.41 14.72 -7.51
CA MET A 391 3.36 14.02 -8.38
C MET A 391 3.17 12.50 -8.38
N GLU A 392 2.92 11.91 -7.21
CA GLU A 392 2.63 10.47 -7.09
C GLU A 392 1.32 10.08 -7.77
N GLN A 393 0.25 10.87 -7.56
CA GLN A 393 -1.01 10.67 -8.28
C GLN A 393 -0.75 10.69 -9.77
N GLN A 394 -0.04 11.70 -10.23
CA GLN A 394 0.18 11.89 -11.65
C GLN A 394 1.06 10.81 -12.26
N GLY A 395 2.09 10.31 -11.56
CA GLY A 395 2.90 9.18 -12.04
C GLY A 395 2.06 7.92 -12.30
N ILE A 396 1.10 7.62 -11.41
CA ILE A 396 0.17 6.50 -11.61
C ILE A 396 -0.82 6.80 -12.75
N ARG A 397 -1.37 8.02 -12.81
CA ARG A 397 -2.32 8.40 -13.87
C ARG A 397 -1.67 8.34 -15.25
N VAL A 398 -0.42 8.76 -15.40
CA VAL A 398 0.34 8.63 -16.65
C VAL A 398 0.49 7.17 -17.05
N PHE A 399 0.92 6.31 -16.12
CA PHE A 399 1.11 4.88 -16.37
C PHE A 399 -0.16 4.19 -16.90
N VAL A 400 -1.35 4.60 -16.43
CA VAL A 400 -2.63 3.97 -16.80
C VAL A 400 -3.35 4.70 -17.96
N ALA A 401 -2.92 5.90 -18.33
CA ALA A 401 -3.68 6.78 -19.22
C ALA A 401 -3.92 6.19 -20.61
N ASN A 402 -2.92 5.51 -21.18
CA ASN A 402 -3.04 4.84 -22.47
C ASN A 402 -3.97 3.62 -22.39
N SER A 403 -3.94 2.87 -21.29
CA SER A 403 -4.84 1.73 -21.07
C SER A 403 -6.30 2.18 -20.97
N ARG A 404 -6.59 3.31 -20.32
CA ARG A 404 -7.95 3.91 -20.33
C ARG A 404 -8.36 4.37 -21.73
N ALA A 405 -7.44 4.96 -22.49
CA ALA A 405 -7.70 5.34 -23.88
C ALA A 405 -7.97 4.10 -24.77
N ALA A 406 -7.25 3.00 -24.54
CA ALA A 406 -7.45 1.73 -25.25
C ALA A 406 -8.84 1.13 -24.97
N LEU A 407 -9.34 1.25 -23.73
CA LEU A 407 -10.70 0.82 -23.37
C LEU A 407 -11.76 1.68 -24.05
N ALA A 408 -11.57 3.00 -24.08
CA ALA A 408 -12.47 3.89 -24.83
C ALA A 408 -12.46 3.57 -26.34
N PHE A 409 -11.29 3.25 -26.90
CA PHE A 409 -11.17 2.80 -28.29
C PHE A 409 -11.91 1.48 -28.54
N GLN A 410 -11.76 0.49 -27.65
CA GLN A 410 -12.48 -0.79 -27.75
C GLN A 410 -14.00 -0.60 -27.64
N ALA A 411 -14.47 0.25 -26.73
CA ALA A 411 -15.89 0.56 -26.58
C ALA A 411 -16.48 1.23 -27.85
N ALA A 412 -15.67 1.98 -28.60
CA ALA A 412 -16.05 2.56 -29.89
C ALA A 412 -16.02 1.55 -31.06
N HIS A 413 -15.40 0.37 -30.88
CA HIS A 413 -15.29 -0.68 -31.89
C HIS A 413 -15.71 -2.05 -31.32
N PRO A 414 -16.96 -2.21 -30.84
CA PRO A 414 -17.37 -3.42 -30.11
C PRO A 414 -17.35 -4.70 -30.96
N ASP A 415 -17.53 -4.57 -32.28
CA ASP A 415 -17.62 -5.70 -33.20
C ASP A 415 -16.26 -6.20 -33.71
N VAL A 416 -15.17 -5.49 -33.40
CA VAL A 416 -13.82 -5.83 -33.88
C VAL A 416 -12.94 -6.21 -32.69
N PRO A 417 -12.29 -7.39 -32.69
CA PRO A 417 -11.37 -7.77 -31.63
C PRO A 417 -10.24 -6.75 -31.45
N VAL A 418 -9.97 -6.36 -30.21
CA VAL A 418 -8.87 -5.45 -29.85
C VAL A 418 -7.85 -6.17 -28.98
N TYR A 419 -6.59 -6.07 -29.38
CA TYR A 419 -5.44 -6.61 -28.66
C TYR A 419 -4.60 -5.47 -28.08
N GLY A 420 -4.08 -5.62 -26.87
CA GLY A 420 -3.32 -4.58 -26.18
C GLY A 420 -2.36 -5.12 -25.13
N SER A 421 -1.72 -4.22 -24.38
CA SER A 421 -0.80 -4.62 -23.31
C SER A 421 -1.52 -5.40 -22.20
N VAL A 422 -0.77 -6.22 -21.45
CA VAL A 422 -1.28 -6.92 -20.25
C VAL A 422 -1.93 -5.93 -19.27
N GLN A 423 -1.41 -4.71 -19.21
CA GLN A 423 -1.96 -3.64 -18.39
C GLN A 423 -3.37 -3.20 -18.85
N ALA A 424 -3.60 -3.10 -20.16
CA ALA A 424 -4.91 -2.79 -20.72
C ALA A 424 -5.90 -3.95 -20.54
N GLU A 425 -5.45 -5.20 -20.73
CA GLU A 425 -6.23 -6.41 -20.45
C GLU A 425 -6.68 -6.48 -18.98
N ASN A 426 -5.75 -6.28 -18.04
CA ASN A 426 -6.02 -6.29 -16.61
C ASN A 426 -7.11 -5.27 -16.23
N LEU A 427 -6.97 -4.03 -16.72
CA LEU A 427 -7.96 -2.98 -16.47
C LEU A 427 -9.31 -3.31 -17.15
N SER A 428 -9.27 -3.86 -18.37
CA SER A 428 -10.48 -4.33 -19.09
C SER A 428 -11.23 -5.39 -18.30
N SER A 429 -10.50 -6.37 -17.76
CA SER A 429 -11.06 -7.46 -16.97
C SER A 429 -11.70 -6.96 -15.67
N MET A 430 -11.02 -6.04 -14.98
CA MET A 430 -11.54 -5.41 -13.76
C MET A 430 -12.83 -4.62 -14.01
N LEU A 431 -12.86 -3.78 -15.06
CA LEU A 431 -14.04 -2.98 -15.37
C LEU A 431 -15.22 -3.87 -15.83
N SER A 432 -14.95 -4.89 -16.64
CA SER A 432 -15.95 -5.88 -17.05
C SER A 432 -16.62 -6.56 -15.85
N ALA A 433 -15.84 -6.90 -14.81
CA ALA A 433 -16.39 -7.44 -13.56
C ALA A 433 -17.28 -6.43 -12.82
N LEU A 434 -16.89 -5.15 -12.79
CA LEU A 434 -17.65 -4.09 -12.13
C LEU A 434 -18.96 -3.76 -12.84
N ASP A 435 -19.02 -3.92 -14.16
CA ASP A 435 -20.21 -3.70 -14.99
C ASP A 435 -21.23 -4.86 -14.92
N GLY A 436 -21.01 -5.84 -14.02
CA GLY A 436 -21.92 -6.97 -13.80
C GLY A 436 -21.70 -8.15 -14.75
N ASN A 437 -20.66 -8.11 -15.59
CA ASN A 437 -20.30 -9.24 -16.44
C ASN A 437 -19.41 -10.22 -15.65
N TRP A 438 -20.03 -11.20 -14.99
CA TRP A 438 -19.33 -12.29 -14.29
C TRP A 438 -19.66 -13.66 -14.91
N PRO A 439 -18.66 -14.53 -15.22
CA PRO A 439 -17.22 -14.31 -15.08
C PRO A 439 -16.70 -13.26 -16.07
N SER A 440 -15.77 -12.41 -15.60
CA SER A 440 -15.26 -11.29 -16.38
C SER A 440 -14.48 -11.76 -17.60
N ARG A 441 -14.93 -11.36 -18.78
CA ARG A 441 -14.16 -11.52 -20.03
C ARG A 441 -13.56 -10.15 -20.38
N PRO A 442 -12.22 -10.02 -20.46
CA PRO A 442 -11.62 -8.77 -20.86
C PRO A 442 -12.01 -8.48 -22.31
N ALA A 443 -12.43 -7.25 -22.57
CA ALA A 443 -12.76 -6.78 -23.90
C ALA A 443 -11.50 -6.54 -24.76
N ILE A 444 -10.36 -6.31 -24.09
CA ILE A 444 -9.02 -6.24 -24.70
C ILE A 444 -8.27 -7.53 -24.40
N ARG A 445 -7.75 -8.19 -25.43
CA ARG A 445 -6.94 -9.41 -25.33
C ARG A 445 -5.44 -9.10 -25.30
N PRO A 446 -4.58 -9.99 -24.79
CA PRO A 446 -3.15 -9.73 -24.74
C PRO A 446 -2.54 -9.68 -26.16
N LEU A 447 -1.63 -8.74 -26.38
CA LEU A 447 -0.96 -8.50 -27.66
C LEU A 447 -0.24 -9.75 -28.20
N THR A 448 0.21 -10.65 -27.32
CA THR A 448 0.88 -11.91 -27.68
C THR A 448 -0.02 -12.88 -28.45
N GLU A 449 -1.34 -12.81 -28.30
CA GLU A 449 -2.28 -13.61 -29.11
C GLU A 449 -2.31 -13.13 -30.56
N ALA A 450 -2.23 -11.82 -30.78
CA ALA A 450 -2.17 -11.23 -32.11
C ALA A 450 -0.85 -11.52 -32.81
N SER A 451 0.28 -11.44 -32.10
CA SER A 451 1.60 -11.70 -32.68
C SER A 451 1.80 -13.18 -33.03
N ASN A 452 1.25 -14.11 -32.24
CA ASN A 452 1.39 -15.56 -32.48
C ASN A 452 0.42 -16.14 -33.52
N GLY A 453 -0.26 -15.29 -34.31
CA GLY A 453 -1.19 -15.73 -35.36
C GLY A 453 -2.46 -16.42 -34.84
N ARG A 454 -2.79 -16.30 -33.54
CA ARG A 454 -4.05 -16.82 -32.95
C ARG A 454 -5.20 -15.81 -33.10
N VAL A 455 -5.28 -15.17 -34.27
CA VAL A 455 -6.41 -14.32 -34.64
C VAL A 455 -7.51 -15.27 -35.11
N PHE A 456 -8.42 -15.66 -34.20
CA PHE A 456 -9.57 -16.48 -34.56
C PHE A 456 -10.49 -15.69 -35.49
N ALA A 457 -10.32 -15.86 -36.80
CA ALA A 457 -11.29 -15.41 -37.78
C ALA A 457 -12.53 -16.32 -37.65
N THR A 458 -13.63 -15.77 -37.14
CA THR A 458 -14.96 -16.34 -37.33
C THR A 458 -15.33 -16.17 -38.80
N THR A 459 -15.11 -17.21 -39.59
CA THR A 459 -15.40 -17.23 -41.02
C THR A 459 -16.89 -17.41 -41.29
N SER A 460 -17.58 -16.33 -41.69
CA SER A 460 -18.72 -16.44 -42.62
C SER A 460 -19.15 -15.08 -43.23
N GLY A 461 -18.53 -14.64 -44.33
CA GLY A 461 -19.34 -14.00 -45.39
C GLY A 461 -18.67 -13.03 -46.38
N GLY A 462 -18.42 -13.50 -47.60
CA GLY A 462 -18.62 -12.71 -48.84
C GLY A 462 -17.73 -11.47 -49.12
N PRO A 463 -17.80 -10.92 -50.35
CA PRO A 463 -16.88 -9.87 -50.84
C PRO A 463 -17.01 -8.49 -50.15
N ALA A 464 -17.98 -8.29 -49.25
CA ALA A 464 -18.09 -7.09 -48.42
C ALA A 464 -17.27 -7.16 -47.11
N GLU A 465 -16.85 -8.35 -46.68
CA GLU A 465 -15.99 -8.55 -45.48
C GLU A 465 -14.52 -8.13 -45.71
N GLU A 466 -14.07 -7.98 -46.96
CA GLU A 466 -12.68 -7.58 -47.26
C GLU A 466 -12.32 -6.15 -46.80
N MET A 467 -13.32 -5.30 -46.51
CA MET A 467 -13.11 -3.89 -46.14
C MET A 467 -12.99 -3.65 -44.63
N ARG A 468 -13.32 -4.64 -43.78
CA ARG A 468 -13.21 -4.51 -42.31
C ARG A 468 -11.89 -5.11 -41.83
N PRO A 469 -11.16 -4.46 -40.92
CA PRO A 469 -9.97 -5.06 -40.33
C PRO A 469 -10.37 -6.29 -39.52
N ALA A 470 -9.56 -7.35 -39.58
CA ALA A 470 -9.80 -8.57 -38.81
C ALA A 470 -9.65 -8.35 -37.30
N ALA A 471 -8.80 -7.39 -36.91
CA ALA A 471 -8.59 -6.97 -35.54
C ALA A 471 -7.87 -5.62 -35.47
N TYR A 472 -7.87 -5.02 -34.30
CA TYR A 472 -6.98 -3.92 -33.93
C TYR A 472 -5.93 -4.38 -32.93
N ALA A 473 -4.71 -3.85 -33.03
CA ALA A 473 -3.66 -4.04 -32.05
C ALA A 473 -3.15 -2.69 -31.54
N ILE A 474 -3.00 -2.56 -30.23
CA ILE A 474 -2.56 -1.35 -29.56
C ILE A 474 -1.19 -1.61 -28.95
N VAL A 475 -0.18 -0.94 -29.50
CA VAL A 475 1.19 -1.00 -29.00
C VAL A 475 1.41 0.21 -28.11
N ASP A 476 1.26 0.02 -26.80
CA ASP A 476 1.46 1.05 -25.79
C ASP A 476 2.91 1.02 -25.29
N LEU A 477 3.72 1.99 -25.74
CA LEU A 477 5.13 2.06 -25.34
C LEU A 477 5.32 2.27 -23.84
N GLU A 478 4.34 2.87 -23.15
CA GLU A 478 4.43 3.12 -21.71
C GLU A 478 4.40 1.83 -20.91
N THR A 479 3.48 0.92 -21.26
CA THR A 479 3.20 -0.32 -20.53
C THR A 479 3.68 -1.58 -21.25
N LEU A 480 4.39 -1.45 -22.39
CA LEU A 480 4.80 -2.58 -23.22
C LEU A 480 5.65 -3.62 -22.48
N SER A 481 6.50 -3.18 -21.55
CA SER A 481 7.36 -4.04 -20.74
C SER A 481 6.71 -4.53 -19.45
N TRP A 482 5.43 -4.23 -19.23
CA TRP A 482 4.70 -4.63 -18.02
C TRP A 482 4.15 -6.05 -18.17
N GLY A 483 4.30 -6.88 -17.12
CA GLY A 483 3.63 -8.19 -17.04
C GLY A 483 4.50 -9.44 -17.26
N ASN A 484 5.84 -9.33 -17.32
CA ASN A 484 6.77 -10.48 -17.49
C ASN A 484 6.52 -11.35 -18.74
N THR A 485 5.62 -10.97 -19.64
CA THR A 485 5.50 -11.52 -20.99
C THR A 485 6.65 -10.91 -21.79
N GLY A 486 7.58 -11.75 -22.25
CA GLY A 486 8.87 -11.37 -22.84
C GLY A 486 8.81 -10.09 -23.66
N GLU A 487 9.83 -9.24 -23.49
CA GLU A 487 9.99 -7.91 -24.08
C GLU A 487 9.32 -7.80 -25.45
N ALA A 488 8.04 -7.42 -25.51
CA ALA A 488 7.43 -7.05 -26.78
C ALA A 488 8.19 -5.80 -27.23
N ARG A 489 8.90 -5.88 -28.34
CA ARG A 489 9.60 -4.75 -28.93
C ARG A 489 8.71 -4.17 -30.01
N VAL A 490 8.86 -2.87 -30.26
CA VAL A 490 8.22 -2.23 -31.42
C VAL A 490 8.64 -2.92 -32.73
N SER A 491 9.82 -3.54 -32.76
CA SER A 491 10.31 -4.36 -33.87
C SER A 491 9.49 -5.63 -34.14
N ASP A 492 8.67 -6.05 -33.19
CA ASP A 492 7.87 -7.28 -33.30
C ASP A 492 6.50 -7.01 -33.94
N VAL A 493 6.21 -5.75 -34.27
CA VAL A 493 5.03 -5.36 -35.04
C VAL A 493 5.19 -5.87 -36.48
N PRO A 494 4.35 -6.81 -36.94
CA PRO A 494 4.45 -7.37 -38.29
C PRO A 494 4.32 -6.27 -39.35
N ALA A 495 5.13 -6.35 -40.40
CA ALA A 495 5.13 -5.37 -41.50
C ALA A 495 3.78 -5.25 -42.23
N CYS A 496 2.89 -6.26 -42.11
CA CYS A 496 1.55 -6.22 -42.69
C CYS A 496 0.51 -5.45 -41.85
N TRP A 497 0.84 -5.03 -40.62
CA TRP A 497 -0.02 -4.17 -39.82
C TRP A 497 0.05 -2.73 -40.33
N ARG A 498 -1.11 -2.05 -40.40
CA ARG A 498 -1.20 -0.67 -40.89
C ARG A 498 -1.47 0.26 -39.72
N GLN A 499 -0.61 1.26 -39.50
CA GLN A 499 -0.84 2.26 -38.47
C GLN A 499 -2.10 3.07 -38.80
N LYS A 500 -3.05 3.14 -37.85
CA LYS A 500 -4.31 3.88 -37.96
C LYS A 500 -4.19 5.26 -37.33
N GLU A 501 -3.87 5.28 -36.04
CA GLU A 501 -3.82 6.50 -35.24
C GLU A 501 -2.95 6.32 -33.98
N VAL A 502 -2.65 7.42 -33.31
CA VAL A 502 -2.02 7.43 -31.98
C VAL A 502 -3.10 7.77 -30.96
N LEU A 503 -3.25 6.95 -29.92
CA LEU A 503 -4.26 7.17 -28.89
C LEU A 503 -4.00 8.48 -28.13
N VAL A 504 -5.08 9.21 -27.87
CA VAL A 504 -5.07 10.37 -26.97
C VAL A 504 -5.21 9.84 -25.53
N PRO A 505 -4.21 10.03 -24.66
CA PRO A 505 -4.25 9.51 -23.29
C PRO A 505 -5.39 10.12 -22.47
N GLN A 506 -6.02 9.32 -21.61
CA GLN A 506 -7.20 9.75 -20.83
C GLN A 506 -7.02 9.52 -19.32
N GLY A 507 -7.88 10.14 -18.51
CA GLY A 507 -7.98 9.82 -17.08
C GLY A 507 -6.94 10.48 -16.17
N PHE A 508 -6.36 11.62 -16.58
CA PHE A 508 -5.47 12.42 -15.73
C PHE A 508 -6.17 12.96 -14.48
N GLY A 509 -5.38 13.20 -13.42
CA GLY A 509 -5.86 13.75 -12.15
C GLY A 509 -5.42 15.19 -11.90
N PHE A 510 -5.72 15.70 -10.70
CA PHE A 510 -5.34 17.05 -10.27
C PHE A 510 -3.83 17.28 -10.29
N GLY A 511 -3.03 16.23 -10.10
CA GLY A 511 -1.57 16.29 -10.19
C GLY A 511 -1.03 16.85 -11.52
N ARG A 512 -1.75 16.67 -12.64
CA ARG A 512 -1.39 17.28 -13.93
C ARG A 512 -1.42 18.80 -13.87
N GLU A 513 -2.44 19.37 -13.23
CA GLU A 513 -2.59 20.83 -13.09
C GLU A 513 -1.50 21.41 -12.20
N VAL A 514 -1.15 20.72 -11.12
CA VAL A 514 -0.02 21.11 -10.26
C VAL A 514 1.29 21.13 -11.04
N LEU A 515 1.58 20.08 -11.83
CA LEU A 515 2.77 20.04 -12.68
C LEU A 515 2.76 21.13 -13.76
N ARG A 516 1.60 21.39 -14.38
CA ARG A 516 1.45 22.47 -15.37
C ARG A 516 1.78 23.82 -14.77
N ILE A 517 1.22 24.14 -13.59
CA ILE A 517 1.51 25.38 -12.86
C ILE A 517 3.01 25.47 -12.53
N LEU A 518 3.61 24.40 -12.02
CA LEU A 518 5.03 24.38 -11.69
C LEU A 518 5.94 24.58 -12.90
N ARG A 519 5.64 23.94 -14.03
CA ARG A 519 6.38 24.12 -15.28
C ARG A 519 6.30 25.56 -15.78
N ASN A 520 5.10 26.15 -15.75
CA ASN A 520 4.89 27.54 -16.13
C ASN A 520 5.65 28.50 -15.21
N LEU A 521 5.59 28.28 -13.90
CA LEU A 521 6.35 29.08 -12.93
C LEU A 521 7.86 28.91 -13.13
N ALA A 522 8.35 27.70 -13.38
CA ALA A 522 9.77 27.45 -13.65
C ALA A 522 10.24 28.18 -14.92
N ALA A 523 9.41 28.21 -15.98
CA ALA A 523 9.72 28.94 -17.21
C ALA A 523 9.77 30.47 -17.01
N ILE A 524 9.03 31.01 -16.03
CA ILE A 524 9.01 32.45 -15.72
C ILE A 524 10.16 32.84 -14.78
N VAL A 525 10.42 32.01 -13.75
CA VAL A 525 11.28 32.37 -12.61
C VAL A 525 12.71 31.89 -12.79
N MET A 526 12.94 30.79 -13.51
CA MET A 526 14.26 30.19 -13.64
C MET A 526 14.96 30.59 -14.95
N PRO A 527 16.31 30.64 -14.97
CA PRO A 527 17.07 30.73 -16.20
C PRO A 527 16.68 29.61 -17.19
N GLU A 528 16.67 29.92 -18.49
CA GLU A 528 16.14 29.04 -19.54
C GLU A 528 16.72 27.61 -19.50
N GLY A 529 18.03 27.47 -19.25
CA GLY A 529 18.69 26.17 -19.13
C GLY A 529 18.21 25.33 -17.94
N LEU A 530 17.87 25.97 -16.82
CA LEU A 530 17.31 25.29 -15.63
C LEU A 530 15.83 24.97 -15.83
N ALA A 531 15.06 25.89 -16.41
CA ALA A 531 13.66 25.65 -16.76
C ALA A 531 13.51 24.45 -17.71
N ARG A 532 14.38 24.36 -18.72
CA ARG A 532 14.42 23.24 -19.66
C ARG A 532 14.73 21.91 -18.97
N LYS A 533 15.74 21.87 -18.10
CA LYS A 533 16.07 20.68 -17.29
C LYS A 533 14.92 20.27 -16.38
N ALA A 534 14.23 21.23 -15.75
CA ALA A 534 13.08 20.96 -14.89
C ALA A 534 11.90 20.39 -15.69
N SER A 535 11.64 20.91 -16.90
CA SER A 535 10.64 20.34 -17.80
C SER A 535 11.00 18.91 -18.17
N GLN A 536 12.23 18.67 -18.65
CA GLN A 536 12.72 17.33 -19.01
C GLN A 536 12.62 16.32 -17.86
N ALA A 537 12.97 16.73 -16.64
CA ALA A 537 12.88 15.88 -15.46
C ALA A 537 11.43 15.52 -15.08
N THR A 538 10.46 16.33 -15.48
CA THR A 538 9.03 16.11 -15.18
C THR A 538 8.25 15.52 -16.36
N ASP A 539 8.86 15.37 -17.54
CA ASP A 539 8.16 14.90 -18.76
C ASP A 539 7.53 13.51 -18.59
N PRO A 540 8.19 12.53 -17.95
CA PRO A 540 7.58 11.24 -17.67
C PRO A 540 6.35 11.29 -16.76
N TYR A 541 6.15 12.39 -16.03
CA TYR A 541 4.97 12.61 -15.20
C TYR A 541 3.94 13.49 -15.91
N TYR A 542 4.25 14.12 -17.03
CA TYR A 542 3.30 15.00 -17.70
C TYR A 542 2.47 14.28 -18.77
N ALA A 543 3.11 13.39 -19.54
CA ALA A 543 2.47 12.59 -20.57
C ALA A 543 3.10 11.19 -20.64
N PRO A 544 2.30 10.15 -20.92
CA PRO A 544 2.85 8.82 -21.17
C PRO A 544 3.63 8.79 -22.49
N ARG A 545 4.47 7.78 -22.65
CA ARG A 545 4.96 7.42 -23.98
C ARG A 545 3.78 7.07 -24.90
N PRO A 546 3.88 7.29 -26.21
CA PRO A 546 2.72 7.15 -27.11
C PRO A 546 2.23 5.69 -27.19
N ALA A 547 0.93 5.54 -27.42
CA ALA A 547 0.31 4.26 -27.75
C ALA A 547 -0.27 4.33 -29.16
N THR A 548 0.15 3.41 -30.03
CA THR A 548 -0.21 3.41 -31.46
C THR A 548 -1.20 2.29 -31.75
N VAL A 549 -2.28 2.64 -32.45
CA VAL A 549 -3.28 1.68 -32.95
C VAL A 549 -2.87 1.21 -34.35
N TYR A 550 -2.85 -0.10 -34.53
CA TYR A 550 -2.61 -0.78 -35.79
C TYR A 550 -3.87 -1.53 -36.22
N GLU A 551 -4.24 -1.40 -37.48
CA GLU A 551 -5.20 -2.27 -38.13
C GLU A 551 -4.49 -3.55 -38.58
N ILE A 552 -5.09 -4.70 -38.30
CA ILE A 552 -4.64 -6.00 -38.80
C ILE A 552 -5.54 -6.35 -40.00
N PRO A 553 -5.03 -6.25 -41.24
CA PRO A 553 -5.80 -6.63 -42.41
C PRO A 553 -6.13 -8.12 -42.38
N THR A 554 -7.28 -8.53 -42.93
CA THR A 554 -7.70 -9.93 -43.00
C THR A 554 -6.65 -10.83 -43.69
N ALA A 555 -5.99 -10.31 -44.72
CA ALA A 555 -4.89 -11.00 -45.41
C ALA A 555 -3.65 -11.25 -44.53
N CYS A 556 -3.42 -10.41 -43.52
CA CYS A 556 -2.32 -10.54 -42.56
C CYS A 556 -2.68 -11.54 -41.45
N ALA A 557 -3.95 -11.58 -41.00
CA ALA A 557 -4.45 -12.52 -40.01
C ALA A 557 -4.46 -13.99 -40.50
N LEU A 558 -4.59 -14.22 -41.81
CA LEU A 558 -4.66 -15.55 -42.43
C LEU A 558 -3.29 -16.17 -42.77
N ARG A 559 -2.18 -15.42 -42.65
CA ARG A 559 -0.84 -15.95 -42.92
C ARG A 559 -0.28 -16.59 -41.63
N PRO A 560 0.11 -17.88 -41.63
CA PRO A 560 0.91 -18.41 -40.53
C PRO A 560 2.21 -17.60 -40.46
N GLN A 561 2.53 -17.05 -39.30
CA GLN A 561 3.87 -16.49 -39.09
C GLN A 561 4.86 -17.66 -39.15
N VAL A 562 5.62 -17.73 -40.24
CA VAL A 562 6.73 -18.67 -40.39
C VAL A 562 7.76 -18.27 -39.34
N SER A 563 8.08 -19.23 -38.48
CA SER A 563 9.00 -19.14 -37.34
C SER A 563 10.40 -18.63 -37.71
#